data_AF-A0A7Y4VI76-F1
#
_entry.id   AF-A0A7Y4VI76-F1
#
_cell.length_a   1.000
_cell.length_b   1.000
_cell.length_c   1.000
_cell.angle_alpha   90.00
_cell.angle_beta   90.00
_cell.angle_gamma   90.00
#
_symmetry.space_group_name_H-M   'P 1'
#
loop_
_entity.id
_entity.type
_entity.pdbx_description
1 polymer ?
#
loop_
_entity_poly.entity_id
_entity_poly.type
_entity_poly.pdbx_seq_one_letter_code
_entity_poly.pdbx_strand_id
1 'polypeptide(L)'
;MRKNRFRIILTLLFIGLSLYFLYPTYKDYQFNKDIKNLTNAQDSAAFFDKYGPDILKAREDRIKLGLDLQGGMYVIMEVDIAKLLHDLAKKQDETLNQVLTAATEQTKTSDEDFVDVVDLKLKERGLSLKAYYGEIRDDDANIKSTLKSEVENAIDRAIQVVRNRIDQYGVSEPVIQKKGSSRLVVELPGVSNVGEVRKLLQGTALLEFKLVIDPQIAVKVMEKINTYMTGGNLDSLIKADSLSKITKVDTTKKDTNKLTDKTVKKDSTTVSSTKDTTKKDITKKDTTKKDTKKDTSKKITKDSIKPTDSNLTGLTDSNGNPLDTNQQLSEEEFKKKNPWFYLVRPQQFQDGSLAWFVREADKVKVQKILDKKEIQDIIPNDVSFAFSNRSTFVDEGEKIYQFYILKKNLN
;
A
#
# COMPACT_ATOMS: atom_id res chain seq x y z
N MET A 1 29.79 -36.31 -55.67
CA MET A 1 29.81 -35.57 -54.39
C MET A 1 29.40 -34.08 -54.47
N ARG A 2 29.53 -33.35 -55.60
CA ARG A 2 29.19 -31.90 -55.66
C ARG A 2 27.70 -31.56 -55.47
N LYS A 3 26.77 -32.44 -55.90
CA LYS A 3 25.31 -32.20 -55.83
C LYS A 3 24.75 -32.10 -54.41
N ASN A 4 25.45 -32.66 -53.42
CA ASN A 4 25.02 -32.64 -52.02
C ASN A 4 25.75 -31.60 -51.16
N ARG A 5 26.80 -30.93 -51.69
CA ARG A 5 27.59 -29.96 -50.91
C ARG A 5 26.75 -28.79 -50.42
N PHE A 6 25.88 -28.26 -51.27
CA PHE A 6 24.96 -27.18 -50.88
C PHE A 6 24.01 -27.62 -49.76
N ARG A 7 23.45 -28.84 -49.86
CA ARG A 7 22.58 -29.41 -48.81
C ARG A 7 23.34 -29.57 -47.50
N ILE A 8 24.58 -30.07 -47.54
CA ILE A 8 25.42 -30.26 -46.34
C ILE A 8 25.75 -28.91 -45.68
N ILE A 9 26.14 -27.90 -46.48
CA ILE A 9 26.44 -26.55 -45.96
C ILE A 9 25.19 -25.94 -45.32
N LEU A 10 24.03 -26.07 -45.97
CA LEU A 10 22.76 -25.57 -45.45
C LEU A 10 22.37 -26.27 -44.14
N THR A 11 22.51 -27.60 -44.07
CA THR A 11 22.25 -28.36 -42.84
C THR A 11 23.19 -27.94 -41.70
N LEU A 12 24.48 -27.77 -41.96
CA LEU A 12 25.44 -27.31 -40.95
C LEU A 12 25.12 -25.88 -40.48
N LEU A 13 24.68 -25.00 -41.37
CA LEU A 13 24.23 -23.66 -41.01
C LEU A 13 23.01 -23.69 -40.08
N PHE A 14 22.00 -24.53 -40.38
CA PHE A 14 20.84 -24.69 -39.49
C PHE A 14 21.21 -25.30 -38.13
N ILE A 15 22.13 -26.26 -38.09
CA ILE A 15 22.64 -26.83 -36.83
C ILE A 15 23.38 -25.76 -36.02
N GLY A 16 24.24 -24.97 -36.66
CA GLY A 16 24.95 -23.87 -36.01
C GLY A 16 23.99 -22.81 -35.46
N LEU A 17 22.95 -22.47 -36.22
CA LEU A 17 21.90 -21.54 -35.79
C LEU A 17 21.08 -22.10 -34.62
N SER A 18 20.76 -23.39 -34.63
CA SER A 18 20.06 -24.06 -33.53
C SER A 18 20.88 -24.06 -32.24
N LEU A 19 22.19 -24.36 -32.32
CA LEU A 19 23.09 -24.27 -31.17
C LEU A 19 23.23 -22.84 -30.65
N TYR A 20 23.25 -21.85 -31.55
CA TYR A 20 23.26 -20.44 -31.18
C TYR A 20 22.01 -20.03 -30.37
N PHE A 21 20.82 -20.44 -30.81
CA PHE A 21 19.58 -20.17 -30.07
C PHE A 21 19.46 -20.97 -28.76
N LEU A 22 20.11 -22.13 -28.64
CA LEU A 22 20.10 -22.94 -27.41
C LEU A 22 21.11 -22.45 -26.36
N TYR A 23 22.17 -21.77 -26.80
CA TYR A 23 23.28 -21.32 -25.93
C TYR A 23 22.85 -20.49 -24.70
N PRO A 24 21.90 -19.52 -24.79
CA PRO A 24 21.43 -18.79 -23.62
C PRO A 24 20.81 -19.69 -22.55
N THR A 25 20.06 -20.71 -22.97
CA THR A 25 19.44 -21.69 -22.05
C THR A 25 20.49 -22.50 -21.30
N TYR A 26 21.57 -22.90 -21.99
CA TYR A 26 22.70 -23.56 -21.34
C TYR A 26 23.43 -22.64 -20.36
N LYS A 27 23.62 -21.36 -20.71
CA LYS A 27 24.25 -20.36 -19.84
C LYS A 27 23.43 -20.14 -18.56
N ASP A 28 22.11 -20.01 -18.66
CA ASP A 28 21.21 -19.89 -17.50
C ASP A 28 21.24 -21.15 -16.61
N TYR A 29 21.25 -22.35 -17.21
CA TYR A 29 21.39 -23.60 -16.48
C TYR A 29 22.68 -23.64 -15.63
N GLN A 30 23.80 -23.21 -16.20
CA GLN A 30 25.09 -23.15 -15.49
C GLN A 30 25.06 -22.13 -14.34
N PHE A 31 24.56 -20.91 -14.59
CA PHE A 31 24.42 -19.92 -13.52
C PHE A 31 23.51 -20.40 -12.39
N ASN A 32 22.39 -21.03 -12.70
CA ASN A 32 21.47 -21.56 -11.68
C ASN A 32 22.12 -22.67 -10.84
N LYS A 33 22.97 -23.50 -11.46
CA LYS A 33 23.78 -24.50 -10.76
C LYS A 33 24.80 -23.84 -9.82
N ASP A 34 25.50 -22.81 -10.30
CA ASP A 34 26.48 -22.08 -9.49
C ASP A 34 25.79 -21.40 -8.30
N ILE A 35 24.66 -20.72 -8.52
CA ILE A 35 23.87 -20.06 -7.47
C ILE A 35 23.43 -21.04 -6.38
N LYS A 36 22.98 -22.24 -6.76
CA LYS A 36 22.56 -23.27 -5.78
C LYS A 36 23.72 -23.79 -4.92
N ASN A 37 24.95 -23.70 -5.40
CA ASN A 37 26.13 -24.14 -4.67
C ASN A 37 26.71 -23.04 -3.75
N LEU A 38 26.21 -21.80 -3.83
CA LEU A 38 26.61 -20.70 -2.95
C LEU A 38 25.93 -20.87 -1.58
N THR A 39 26.72 -21.15 -0.54
CA THR A 39 26.21 -21.33 0.84
C THR A 39 26.35 -20.08 1.70
N ASN A 40 27.21 -19.13 1.32
CA ASN A 40 27.51 -17.92 2.09
C ASN A 40 26.84 -16.68 1.50
N ALA A 41 26.34 -15.79 2.37
CA ALA A 41 25.64 -14.56 1.96
C ALA A 41 26.55 -13.55 1.24
N GLN A 42 27.80 -13.39 1.69
CA GLN A 42 28.79 -12.52 1.05
C GLN A 42 29.20 -13.02 -0.35
N ASP A 43 29.39 -14.34 -0.51
CA ASP A 43 29.75 -14.95 -1.80
C ASP A 43 28.58 -14.85 -2.80
N SER A 44 27.35 -14.95 -2.30
CA SER A 44 26.14 -14.73 -3.10
C SER A 44 26.08 -13.30 -3.64
N ALA A 45 26.29 -12.30 -2.80
CA ALA A 45 26.26 -10.89 -3.22
C ALA A 45 27.35 -10.57 -4.25
N ALA A 46 28.59 -11.01 -4.02
CA ALA A 46 29.70 -10.79 -4.94
C ALA A 46 29.48 -11.48 -6.30
N PHE A 47 28.82 -12.64 -6.31
CA PHE A 47 28.44 -13.34 -7.54
C PHE A 47 27.40 -12.55 -8.35
N PHE A 48 26.36 -12.03 -7.69
CA PHE A 48 25.34 -11.20 -8.35
C PHE A 48 25.90 -9.86 -8.84
N ASP A 49 26.81 -9.22 -8.10
CA ASP A 49 27.45 -7.98 -8.57
C ASP A 49 28.28 -8.20 -9.85
N LYS A 50 28.93 -9.36 -9.96
CA LYS A 50 29.78 -9.70 -11.11
C LYS A 50 28.99 -10.20 -12.32
N TYR A 51 28.01 -11.07 -12.11
CA TYR A 51 27.31 -11.77 -13.18
C TYR A 51 25.84 -11.37 -13.34
N GLY A 52 25.32 -10.47 -12.51
CA GLY A 52 23.91 -10.03 -12.53
C GLY A 52 23.38 -9.70 -13.94
N PRO A 53 24.06 -8.83 -14.71
CA PRO A 53 23.62 -8.51 -16.07
C PRO A 53 23.59 -9.72 -17.01
N ASP A 54 24.57 -10.60 -16.89
CA ASP A 54 24.69 -11.82 -17.69
C ASP A 54 23.62 -12.87 -17.33
N ILE A 55 23.29 -12.97 -16.04
CA ILE A 55 22.23 -13.84 -15.52
C ILE A 55 20.89 -13.34 -16.05
N LEU A 56 20.60 -12.04 -15.91
CA LEU A 56 19.35 -11.45 -16.39
C LEU A 56 19.18 -11.65 -17.90
N LYS A 57 20.23 -11.40 -18.68
CA LYS A 57 20.19 -11.59 -20.13
C LYS A 57 20.01 -13.06 -20.52
N ALA A 58 20.74 -13.98 -19.89
CA ALA A 58 20.56 -15.42 -20.14
C ALA A 58 19.14 -15.87 -19.76
N ARG A 59 18.57 -15.30 -18.70
CA ARG A 59 17.21 -15.56 -18.24
C ARG A 59 16.13 -15.00 -19.16
N GLU A 60 16.37 -13.87 -19.81
CA GLU A 60 15.46 -13.30 -20.79
C GLU A 60 15.46 -14.09 -22.11
N ASP A 61 16.65 -14.50 -22.57
CA ASP A 61 16.86 -15.16 -23.87
C ASP A 61 16.69 -16.70 -23.82
N ARG A 62 16.53 -17.31 -22.63
CA ARG A 62 16.36 -18.77 -22.52
C ARG A 62 15.01 -19.24 -23.05
N ILE A 63 14.92 -20.55 -23.28
CA ILE A 63 13.64 -21.21 -23.50
C ILE A 63 12.79 -21.09 -22.22
N LYS A 64 11.61 -20.50 -22.36
CA LYS A 64 10.64 -20.33 -21.28
C LYS A 64 10.06 -21.69 -20.90
N LEU A 65 10.08 -21.99 -19.61
CA LEU A 65 9.50 -23.22 -19.08
C LEU A 65 8.06 -22.92 -18.65
N GLY A 66 7.12 -23.71 -19.15
CA GLY A 66 5.73 -23.63 -18.72
C GLY A 66 5.53 -24.17 -17.30
N LEU A 67 4.32 -23.98 -16.78
CA LEU A 67 3.91 -24.46 -15.45
C LEU A 67 4.14 -25.97 -15.25
N ASP A 68 3.91 -26.78 -16.28
CA ASP A 68 4.08 -28.24 -16.21
C ASP A 68 5.54 -28.66 -15.98
N LEU A 69 6.49 -27.91 -16.55
CA LEU A 69 7.92 -28.23 -16.46
C LEU A 69 8.59 -27.59 -15.23
N GLN A 70 8.13 -26.42 -14.80
CA GLN A 70 8.73 -25.67 -13.70
C GLN A 70 7.99 -25.87 -12.36
N GLY A 71 6.77 -26.42 -12.39
CA GLY A 71 5.83 -26.36 -11.28
C GLY A 71 5.36 -24.92 -11.02
N GLY A 72 4.41 -24.74 -10.11
CA GLY A 72 3.93 -23.41 -9.72
C GLY A 72 2.44 -23.36 -9.42
N MET A 73 1.79 -22.24 -9.77
CA MET A 73 0.38 -22.00 -9.48
C MET A 73 -0.39 -21.54 -10.72
N TYR A 74 -1.57 -22.14 -10.93
CA TYR A 74 -2.58 -21.68 -11.88
C TYR A 74 -3.80 -21.17 -11.11
N VAL A 75 -4.21 -19.93 -11.38
CA VAL A 75 -5.34 -19.29 -10.69
C VAL A 75 -6.29 -18.69 -11.71
N ILE A 76 -7.59 -18.91 -11.50
CA ILE A 76 -8.65 -18.18 -12.18
C ILE A 76 -9.21 -17.18 -11.18
N MET A 77 -9.23 -15.91 -11.54
CA MET A 77 -9.81 -14.84 -10.76
C MET A 77 -10.96 -14.21 -11.54
N GLU A 78 -11.97 -13.72 -10.85
CA GLU A 78 -13.10 -13.03 -11.47
C GLU A 78 -13.14 -11.59 -10.97
N VAL A 79 -13.38 -10.65 -11.88
CA VAL A 79 -13.56 -9.24 -11.56
C VAL A 79 -15.00 -9.04 -11.10
N ASP A 80 -15.18 -8.33 -9.98
CA ASP A 80 -16.51 -8.02 -9.44
C ASP A 80 -17.19 -6.92 -10.27
N ILE A 81 -17.79 -7.33 -11.39
CA ILE A 81 -18.52 -6.45 -12.31
C ILE A 81 -19.83 -5.97 -11.67
N ALA A 82 -20.47 -6.81 -10.85
CA ALA A 82 -21.70 -6.44 -10.14
C ALA A 82 -21.47 -5.22 -9.26
N LYS A 83 -20.39 -5.22 -8.47
CA LYS A 83 -20.01 -4.06 -7.66
C LYS A 83 -19.63 -2.85 -8.50
N LEU A 84 -18.90 -3.02 -9.60
CA LEU A 84 -18.59 -1.92 -10.51
C LEU A 84 -19.87 -1.25 -11.04
N LEU A 85 -20.83 -2.05 -11.51
CA LEU A 85 -22.11 -1.54 -12.02
C LEU A 85 -22.99 -0.96 -10.91
N HIS A 86 -22.90 -1.47 -9.68
CA HIS A 86 -23.55 -0.84 -8.53
C HIS A 86 -22.97 0.56 -8.27
N ASP A 87 -21.65 0.69 -8.29
CA ASP A 87 -20.94 1.94 -7.99
C ASP A 87 -21.08 2.98 -9.12
N LEU A 88 -21.24 2.54 -10.38
CA LEU A 88 -21.53 3.41 -11.52
C LEU A 88 -22.99 3.87 -11.59
N ALA A 89 -23.91 3.22 -10.87
CA ALA A 89 -25.32 3.55 -10.93
C ALA A 89 -25.61 4.87 -10.20
N LYS A 90 -26.40 5.74 -10.84
CA LYS A 90 -26.88 6.99 -10.24
C LYS A 90 -27.93 6.76 -9.16
N LYS A 91 -28.66 5.64 -9.27
CA LYS A 91 -29.68 5.22 -8.31
C LYS A 91 -29.35 3.82 -7.82
N GLN A 92 -29.08 3.69 -6.52
CA GLN A 92 -28.80 2.42 -5.87
C GLN A 92 -30.03 2.02 -5.05
N ASP A 93 -30.90 1.20 -5.62
CA ASP A 93 -32.09 0.67 -4.96
C ASP A 93 -32.04 -0.85 -4.84
N GLU A 94 -32.95 -1.41 -4.06
CA GLU A 94 -33.02 -2.86 -3.85
C GLU A 94 -33.29 -3.61 -5.18
N THR A 95 -34.03 -3.00 -6.10
CA THR A 95 -34.31 -3.60 -7.41
C THR A 95 -33.06 -3.78 -8.25
N LEU A 96 -32.15 -2.79 -8.26
CA LEU A 96 -30.86 -2.91 -8.93
C LEU A 96 -30.02 -4.01 -8.30
N ASN A 97 -29.95 -4.07 -6.96
CA ASN A 97 -29.20 -5.10 -6.24
C ASN A 97 -29.69 -6.51 -6.57
N GLN A 98 -31.00 -6.71 -6.63
CA GLN A 98 -31.60 -7.98 -7.03
C GLN A 98 -31.26 -8.35 -8.48
N VAL A 99 -31.28 -7.38 -9.40
CA VAL A 99 -30.91 -7.60 -10.81
C VAL A 99 -29.44 -7.98 -10.94
N LEU A 100 -28.54 -7.24 -10.30
CA LEU A 100 -27.10 -7.51 -10.32
C LEU A 100 -26.78 -8.87 -9.70
N THR A 101 -27.45 -9.24 -8.60
CA THR A 101 -27.30 -10.57 -7.98
C THR A 101 -27.79 -11.67 -8.93
N ALA A 102 -28.97 -11.50 -9.54
CA ALA A 102 -29.50 -12.47 -10.49
C ALA A 102 -28.65 -12.59 -11.77
N ALA A 103 -28.04 -11.49 -12.23
CA ALA A 103 -27.08 -11.50 -13.35
C ALA A 103 -25.79 -12.25 -12.96
N THR A 104 -25.32 -12.06 -11.73
CA THR A 104 -24.15 -12.74 -11.18
C THR A 104 -24.37 -14.25 -11.09
N GLU A 105 -25.52 -14.71 -10.58
CA GLU A 105 -25.81 -16.16 -10.52
C GLU A 105 -25.90 -16.79 -11.92
N GLN A 106 -26.45 -16.10 -12.91
CA GLN A 106 -26.55 -16.60 -14.28
C GLN A 106 -25.16 -16.71 -14.93
N THR A 107 -24.36 -15.64 -14.87
CA THR A 107 -23.03 -15.54 -15.48
C THR A 107 -21.95 -16.38 -14.79
N LYS A 108 -22.20 -16.91 -13.58
CA LYS A 108 -21.34 -17.96 -13.00
C LYS A 108 -21.33 -19.21 -13.89
N THR A 109 -22.49 -19.55 -14.45
CA THR A 109 -22.71 -20.79 -15.20
C THR A 109 -22.66 -20.61 -16.72
N SER A 110 -22.91 -19.40 -17.22
CA SER A 110 -22.84 -19.05 -18.64
C SER A 110 -21.67 -18.10 -18.92
N ASP A 111 -21.04 -18.22 -20.10
CA ASP A 111 -20.03 -17.25 -20.55
C ASP A 111 -20.68 -16.03 -21.24
N GLU A 112 -21.91 -15.66 -20.83
CA GLU A 112 -22.63 -14.51 -21.37
C GLU A 112 -21.98 -13.19 -20.93
N ASP A 113 -22.23 -12.14 -21.70
CA ASP A 113 -21.82 -10.78 -21.35
C ASP A 113 -22.66 -10.26 -20.19
N PHE A 114 -22.00 -9.84 -19.10
CA PHE A 114 -22.68 -9.42 -17.88
C PHE A 114 -23.60 -8.22 -18.10
N VAL A 115 -23.19 -7.25 -18.92
CA VAL A 115 -23.97 -6.03 -19.19
C VAL A 115 -25.21 -6.39 -20.02
N ASP A 116 -25.09 -7.34 -20.95
CA ASP A 116 -26.23 -7.84 -21.71
C ASP A 116 -27.25 -8.55 -20.81
N VAL A 117 -26.79 -9.38 -19.88
CA VAL A 117 -27.67 -10.06 -18.91
C VAL A 117 -28.37 -9.07 -17.99
N VAL A 118 -27.67 -8.02 -17.53
CA VAL A 118 -28.27 -6.95 -16.71
C VAL A 118 -29.33 -6.19 -17.49
N ASP A 119 -29.06 -5.80 -18.74
CA ASP A 119 -30.02 -5.12 -19.61
C ASP A 119 -31.29 -5.95 -19.82
N LEU A 120 -31.15 -7.26 -20.08
CA LEU A 120 -32.28 -8.18 -20.23
C LEU A 120 -33.12 -8.25 -18.95
N LYS A 121 -32.49 -8.46 -17.79
CA LYS A 121 -33.20 -8.56 -16.50
C LYS A 121 -33.86 -7.25 -16.06
N LEU A 122 -33.31 -6.09 -16.44
CA LEU A 122 -33.98 -4.81 -16.25
C LEU A 122 -35.24 -4.71 -17.10
N LYS A 123 -35.14 -5.08 -18.39
CA LYS A 123 -36.27 -5.05 -19.33
C LYS A 123 -37.39 -6.00 -18.93
N GLU A 124 -37.08 -7.19 -18.41
CA GLU A 124 -38.06 -8.13 -17.85
C GLU A 124 -38.88 -7.52 -16.70
N ARG A 125 -38.31 -6.54 -15.98
CA ARG A 125 -38.97 -5.80 -14.90
C ARG A 125 -39.60 -4.48 -15.37
N GLY A 126 -39.62 -4.22 -16.68
CA GLY A 126 -40.12 -2.97 -17.26
C GLY A 126 -39.22 -1.75 -17.00
N LEU A 127 -37.94 -1.97 -16.67
CA LEU A 127 -36.95 -0.93 -16.40
C LEU A 127 -35.95 -0.82 -17.56
N SER A 128 -35.34 0.35 -17.73
CA SER A 128 -34.30 0.60 -18.73
C SER A 128 -32.94 0.84 -18.08
N LEU A 129 -31.86 0.65 -18.85
CA LEU A 129 -30.52 1.03 -18.43
C LEU A 129 -30.44 2.53 -18.15
N LYS A 130 -31.14 3.36 -18.94
CA LYS A 130 -31.23 4.82 -18.71
C LYS A 130 -31.71 5.20 -17.32
N ALA A 131 -32.62 4.44 -16.71
CA ALA A 131 -33.13 4.74 -15.38
C ALA A 131 -32.03 4.71 -14.29
N TYR A 132 -30.99 3.91 -14.49
CA TYR A 132 -29.92 3.70 -13.52
C TYR A 132 -28.60 4.37 -13.92
N TYR A 133 -28.30 4.43 -15.21
CA TYR A 133 -26.97 4.80 -15.72
C TYR A 133 -26.98 6.02 -16.66
N GLY A 134 -28.14 6.41 -17.20
CA GLY A 134 -28.21 7.40 -18.27
C GLY A 134 -28.23 8.86 -17.81
N GLU A 135 -27.88 9.76 -18.72
CA GLU A 135 -28.16 11.19 -18.69
C GLU A 135 -29.41 11.55 -19.53
N ILE A 136 -29.86 12.80 -19.43
CA ILE A 136 -31.08 13.30 -20.09
C ILE A 136 -31.09 12.94 -21.59
N ARG A 137 -29.94 13.03 -22.25
CA ARG A 137 -29.78 12.84 -23.71
C ARG A 137 -29.33 11.45 -24.14
N ASP A 138 -29.11 10.54 -23.20
CA ASP A 138 -28.58 9.21 -23.54
C ASP A 138 -29.67 8.27 -24.05
N ASP A 139 -29.28 7.36 -24.93
CA ASP A 139 -30.05 6.19 -25.33
C ASP A 139 -29.47 4.92 -24.68
N ASP A 140 -30.30 3.87 -24.57
CA ASP A 140 -29.92 2.63 -23.91
C ASP A 140 -28.76 1.89 -24.61
N ALA A 141 -28.59 2.07 -25.93
CA ALA A 141 -27.53 1.40 -26.69
C ALA A 141 -26.16 2.02 -26.41
N ASN A 142 -26.09 3.35 -26.38
CA ASN A 142 -24.92 4.12 -26.00
C ASN A 142 -24.55 3.85 -24.54
N ILE A 143 -25.53 3.82 -23.63
CA ILE A 143 -25.29 3.46 -22.22
C ILE A 143 -24.70 2.06 -22.11
N LYS A 144 -25.31 1.07 -22.78
CA LYS A 144 -24.79 -0.30 -22.80
C LYS A 144 -23.35 -0.35 -23.29
N SER A 145 -23.03 0.35 -24.40
CA SER A 145 -21.67 0.40 -24.92
C SER A 145 -20.68 1.03 -23.93
N THR A 146 -21.07 2.11 -23.25
CA THR A 146 -20.24 2.76 -22.23
C THR A 146 -20.00 1.83 -21.05
N LEU A 147 -21.03 1.14 -20.55
CA LEU A 147 -20.89 0.17 -19.46
C LEU A 147 -19.96 -0.98 -19.84
N LYS A 148 -20.05 -1.51 -21.06
CA LYS A 148 -19.12 -2.53 -21.55
C LYS A 148 -17.68 -2.03 -21.60
N SER A 149 -17.47 -0.80 -22.07
CA SER A 149 -16.14 -0.18 -22.06
C SER A 149 -15.61 0.01 -20.64
N GLU A 150 -16.45 0.42 -19.69
CA GLU A 150 -16.04 0.53 -18.27
C GLU A 150 -15.68 -0.82 -17.65
N VAL A 151 -16.39 -1.88 -18.02
CA VAL A 151 -16.06 -3.26 -17.63
C VAL A 151 -14.70 -3.66 -18.21
N GLU A 152 -14.45 -3.44 -19.50
CA GLU A 152 -13.14 -3.73 -20.11
C GLU A 152 -12.01 -2.96 -19.43
N ASN A 153 -12.22 -1.67 -19.18
CA ASN A 153 -11.27 -0.81 -18.46
C ASN A 153 -11.02 -1.30 -17.03
N ALA A 154 -12.05 -1.81 -16.35
CA ALA A 154 -11.91 -2.40 -15.02
C ALA A 154 -11.09 -3.70 -15.05
N ILE A 155 -11.29 -4.54 -16.07
CA ILE A 155 -10.50 -5.76 -16.27
C ILE A 155 -9.04 -5.42 -16.56
N ASP A 156 -8.76 -4.42 -17.41
CA ASP A 156 -7.39 -3.99 -17.69
C ASP A 156 -6.69 -3.42 -16.47
N ARG A 157 -7.40 -2.61 -15.66
CA ARG A 157 -6.91 -2.17 -14.35
C ARG A 157 -6.62 -3.35 -13.43
N ALA A 158 -7.49 -4.35 -13.38
CA ALA A 158 -7.28 -5.56 -12.59
C ALA A 158 -6.02 -6.33 -13.03
N ILE A 159 -5.77 -6.47 -14.35
CA ILE A 159 -4.54 -7.07 -14.89
C ILE A 159 -3.30 -6.33 -14.41
N GLN A 160 -3.31 -5.00 -14.49
CA GLN A 160 -2.19 -4.17 -14.04
C GLN A 160 -1.94 -4.33 -12.54
N VAL A 161 -3.00 -4.33 -11.73
CA VAL A 161 -2.90 -4.54 -10.27
C VAL A 161 -2.32 -5.92 -9.96
N VAL A 162 -2.80 -6.96 -10.63
CA VAL A 162 -2.31 -8.34 -10.45
C VAL A 162 -0.84 -8.44 -10.84
N ARG A 163 -0.44 -7.87 -12.00
CA ARG A 163 0.95 -7.83 -12.44
C ARG A 163 1.86 -7.17 -11.41
N ASN A 164 1.52 -5.96 -10.97
CA ASN A 164 2.32 -5.21 -9.99
C ASN A 164 2.47 -5.96 -8.66
N ARG A 165 1.49 -6.77 -8.26
CA ARG A 165 1.57 -7.60 -7.03
C ARG A 165 2.49 -8.81 -7.20
N ILE A 166 2.43 -9.44 -8.37
CA ILE A 166 3.28 -10.58 -8.69
C ILE A 166 4.74 -10.15 -8.85
N ASP A 167 4.99 -8.99 -9.47
CA ASP A 167 6.33 -8.44 -9.64
C ASP A 167 7.02 -8.21 -8.28
N GLN A 168 6.26 -7.77 -7.26
CA GLN A 168 6.76 -7.63 -5.88
C GLN A 168 7.13 -8.97 -5.23
N TYR A 169 6.53 -10.08 -5.67
CA TYR A 169 6.86 -11.42 -5.18
C TYR A 169 8.12 -12.00 -5.85
N GLY A 170 8.60 -11.38 -6.94
CA GLY A 170 9.81 -11.81 -7.64
C GLY A 170 9.59 -13.00 -8.59
N VAL A 171 8.35 -13.25 -9.04
CA VAL A 171 8.09 -14.23 -10.10
C VAL A 171 8.60 -13.64 -11.42
N SER A 172 9.54 -14.33 -12.06
CA SER A 172 10.24 -13.76 -13.22
C SER A 172 9.39 -13.66 -14.48
N GLU A 173 8.36 -14.50 -14.64
CA GLU A 173 7.60 -14.61 -15.90
C GLU A 173 6.13 -15.00 -15.68
N PRO A 174 5.29 -14.12 -15.09
CA PRO A 174 3.87 -14.41 -14.94
C PRO A 174 3.10 -14.27 -16.25
N VAL A 175 2.22 -15.21 -16.53
CA VAL A 175 1.26 -15.13 -17.65
C VAL A 175 -0.09 -14.70 -17.09
N ILE A 176 -0.59 -13.55 -17.52
CA ILE A 176 -1.90 -13.01 -17.11
C ILE A 176 -2.71 -12.78 -18.37
N GLN A 177 -3.83 -13.49 -18.51
CA GLN A 177 -4.68 -13.43 -19.69
C GLN A 177 -6.15 -13.25 -19.30
N LYS A 178 -6.90 -12.53 -20.14
CA LYS A 178 -8.36 -12.45 -20.03
C LYS A 178 -8.96 -13.78 -20.50
N LYS A 179 -9.97 -14.28 -19.80
CA LYS A 179 -10.75 -15.46 -20.18
C LYS A 179 -12.23 -15.13 -20.08
N GLY A 180 -12.95 -15.25 -21.19
CA GLY A 180 -14.36 -14.88 -21.27
C GLY A 180 -14.57 -13.36 -21.05
N SER A 181 -15.71 -13.00 -20.47
CA SER A 181 -16.15 -11.61 -20.27
C SER A 181 -15.68 -10.98 -18.94
N SER A 182 -15.41 -11.77 -17.89
CA SER A 182 -15.14 -11.26 -16.53
C SER A 182 -13.94 -11.88 -15.82
N ARG A 183 -13.28 -12.89 -16.41
CA ARG A 183 -12.27 -13.69 -15.71
C ARG A 183 -10.86 -13.42 -16.19
N LEU A 184 -9.92 -13.61 -15.28
CA LEU A 184 -8.48 -13.51 -15.47
C LEU A 184 -7.83 -14.85 -15.14
N VAL A 185 -7.07 -15.39 -16.07
CA VAL A 185 -6.19 -16.54 -15.86
C VAL A 185 -4.80 -16.04 -15.52
N VAL A 186 -4.26 -16.52 -14.42
CA VAL A 186 -2.93 -16.18 -13.93
C VAL A 186 -2.13 -17.45 -13.74
N GLU A 187 -1.02 -17.54 -14.46
CA GLU A 187 -0.06 -18.64 -14.36
C GLU A 187 1.25 -18.11 -13.80
N LEU A 188 1.71 -18.70 -12.70
CA LEU A 188 2.90 -18.30 -11.98
C LEU A 188 3.86 -19.50 -11.88
N PRO A 189 4.73 -19.69 -12.89
CA PRO A 189 5.72 -20.76 -12.87
C PRO A 189 6.79 -20.50 -11.80
N GLY A 190 7.23 -21.55 -11.12
CA GLY A 190 8.31 -21.50 -10.13
C GLY A 190 7.94 -20.87 -8.79
N VAL A 191 6.65 -20.73 -8.46
CA VAL A 191 6.20 -20.27 -7.13
C VAL A 191 6.42 -21.36 -6.08
N SER A 192 7.20 -21.06 -5.04
CA SER A 192 7.49 -22.00 -3.95
C SER A 192 6.43 -22.00 -2.84
N ASN A 193 5.83 -20.86 -2.50
CA ASN A 193 4.83 -20.74 -1.43
C ASN A 193 3.48 -20.25 -1.96
N VAL A 194 2.62 -21.20 -2.30
CA VAL A 194 1.26 -20.96 -2.83
C VAL A 194 0.39 -20.15 -1.86
N GLY A 195 0.51 -20.38 -0.54
CA GLY A 195 -0.32 -19.72 0.46
C GLY A 195 -0.05 -18.21 0.55
N GLU A 196 1.21 -17.81 0.45
CA GLU A 196 1.62 -16.41 0.47
C GLU A 196 1.18 -15.67 -0.80
N VAL A 197 1.36 -16.29 -1.98
CA VAL A 197 0.92 -15.70 -3.24
C VAL A 197 -0.61 -15.61 -3.29
N ARG A 198 -1.34 -16.62 -2.79
CA ARG A 198 -2.80 -16.56 -2.66
C ARG A 198 -3.21 -15.35 -1.81
N LYS A 199 -2.56 -15.12 -0.67
CA LYS A 199 -2.85 -13.97 0.20
C LYS A 199 -2.59 -12.63 -0.50
N LEU A 200 -1.50 -12.54 -1.28
CA LEU A 200 -1.18 -11.35 -2.09
C LEU A 200 -2.21 -11.09 -3.18
N LEU A 201 -2.66 -12.14 -3.88
CA LEU A 201 -3.67 -12.02 -4.94
C LEU A 201 -5.06 -11.71 -4.39
N GLN A 202 -5.44 -12.30 -3.25
CA GLN A 202 -6.74 -12.06 -2.61
C GLN A 202 -6.85 -10.71 -1.89
N GLY A 203 -5.74 -10.18 -1.37
CA GLY A 203 -5.78 -8.95 -0.59
C GLY A 203 -6.32 -7.76 -1.40
N THR A 204 -7.37 -7.10 -0.95
CA THR A 204 -7.76 -5.80 -1.49
C THR A 204 -6.76 -4.74 -1.01
N ALA A 205 -5.87 -4.29 -1.90
CA ALA A 205 -4.93 -3.20 -1.61
C ALA A 205 -5.66 -1.85 -1.70
N LEU A 206 -6.53 -1.56 -0.73
CA LEU A 206 -7.16 -0.26 -0.58
C LEU A 206 -6.16 0.67 0.12
N LEU A 207 -5.63 1.64 -0.63
CA LEU A 207 -4.81 2.72 -0.07
C LEU A 207 -5.73 3.88 0.31
N GLU A 208 -5.90 4.11 1.61
CA GLU A 208 -6.63 5.27 2.12
C GLU A 208 -5.64 6.27 2.73
N PHE A 209 -5.77 7.53 2.34
CA PHE A 209 -5.11 8.63 3.03
C PHE A 209 -6.04 9.13 4.14
N LYS A 210 -5.64 8.92 5.40
CA LYS A 210 -6.40 9.40 6.56
C LYS A 210 -5.63 10.52 7.25
N LEU A 211 -6.36 11.55 7.66
CA LEU A 211 -5.79 12.63 8.45
C LEU A 211 -5.59 12.16 9.88
N VAL A 212 -4.39 12.38 10.42
CA VAL A 212 -4.10 12.20 11.84
C VAL A 212 -4.60 13.43 12.60
N ILE A 213 -5.17 13.23 13.79
CA ILE A 213 -5.66 14.32 14.64
C ILE A 213 -4.48 15.13 15.19
N ASP A 214 -4.71 16.42 15.37
CA ASP A 214 -3.74 17.32 16.01
C ASP A 214 -3.27 16.77 17.38
N PRO A 215 -1.96 16.79 17.68
CA PRO A 215 -1.42 16.25 18.92
C PRO A 215 -2.07 16.78 20.21
N GLN A 216 -2.47 18.06 20.28
CA GLN A 216 -3.09 18.63 21.48
C GLN A 216 -4.51 18.06 21.69
N ILE A 217 -5.24 17.86 20.60
CA ILE A 217 -6.59 17.30 20.65
C ILE A 217 -6.52 15.82 21.00
N ALA A 218 -5.57 15.10 20.40
CA ALA A 218 -5.27 13.72 20.70
C ALA A 218 -4.99 13.51 22.20
N VAL A 219 -4.12 14.33 22.82
CA VAL A 219 -3.82 14.26 24.26
C VAL A 219 -5.08 14.44 25.09
N LYS A 220 -5.89 15.47 24.81
CA LYS A 220 -7.14 15.71 25.54
C LYS A 220 -8.12 14.54 25.45
N VAL A 221 -8.25 13.92 24.29
CA VAL A 221 -9.10 12.72 24.13
C VAL A 221 -8.57 11.56 24.99
N MET A 222 -7.25 11.33 24.97
CA MET A 222 -6.63 10.27 25.77
C MET A 222 -6.76 10.51 27.28
N GLU A 223 -6.68 11.77 27.72
CA GLU A 223 -6.91 12.13 29.11
C GLU A 223 -8.34 11.88 29.56
N LYS A 224 -9.33 12.23 28.73
CA LYS A 224 -10.73 11.94 29.05
C LYS A 224 -10.96 10.44 29.27
N ILE A 225 -10.36 9.60 28.42
CA ILE A 225 -10.39 8.15 28.58
C ILE A 225 -9.71 7.73 29.89
N ASN A 226 -8.55 8.30 30.20
CA ASN A 226 -7.84 8.03 31.45
C ASN A 226 -8.66 8.42 32.69
N THR A 227 -9.29 9.59 32.70
CA THR A 227 -10.13 10.06 33.82
C THR A 227 -11.38 9.20 34.03
N TYR A 228 -11.97 8.70 32.95
CA TYR A 228 -13.07 7.75 33.04
C TYR A 228 -12.61 6.45 33.71
N MET A 229 -11.43 5.94 33.33
CA MET A 229 -10.88 4.72 33.91
C MET A 229 -10.50 4.84 35.40
N THR A 230 -10.21 6.06 35.88
CA THR A 230 -9.93 6.32 37.30
C THR A 230 -11.19 6.63 38.12
N GLY A 231 -12.37 6.63 37.51
CA GLY A 231 -13.65 6.92 38.17
C GLY A 231 -13.89 8.41 38.43
N GLY A 232 -13.20 9.30 37.71
CA GLY A 232 -13.40 10.75 37.78
C GLY A 232 -14.75 11.18 37.21
N ASN A 233 -15.29 12.30 37.73
CA ASN A 233 -16.52 12.88 37.19
C ASN A 233 -16.25 13.48 35.80
N LEU A 234 -17.03 13.02 34.81
CA LEU A 234 -16.89 13.33 33.41
C LEU A 234 -17.46 14.71 33.03
N ASP A 235 -18.38 15.26 33.84
CA ASP A 235 -19.09 16.52 33.58
C ASP A 235 -18.18 17.75 33.53
N SER A 236 -17.00 17.70 34.15
CA SER A 236 -16.01 18.79 34.13
C SER A 236 -15.25 18.91 32.79
N LEU A 237 -15.39 17.94 31.87
CA LEU A 237 -14.63 17.85 30.62
C LEU A 237 -15.51 17.93 29.36
N ILE A 238 -16.83 18.03 29.51
CA ILE A 238 -17.82 18.04 28.40
C ILE A 238 -17.87 19.40 27.66
N LYS A 239 -17.32 20.49 28.22
CA LYS A 239 -17.27 21.81 27.54
C LYS A 239 -16.18 21.94 26.46
N ALA A 240 -15.79 20.86 25.79
CA ALA A 240 -14.97 20.92 24.58
C ALA A 240 -15.87 20.56 23.38
N ASP A 241 -16.87 21.42 23.18
CA ASP A 241 -17.74 21.45 22.03
C ASP A 241 -16.88 21.64 20.77
N SER A 242 -16.90 20.63 19.89
CA SER A 242 -16.52 20.66 18.48
C SER A 242 -15.14 21.23 18.12
N LEU A 243 -14.31 20.43 17.44
CA LEU A 243 -13.00 20.79 16.88
C LEU A 243 -12.97 22.04 15.95
N SER A 244 -14.08 22.75 15.75
CA SER A 244 -14.21 23.95 14.93
C SER A 244 -13.62 25.23 15.56
N LYS A 245 -13.26 25.24 16.85
CA LYS A 245 -12.70 26.43 17.54
C LYS A 245 -11.18 26.46 17.73
N ILE A 246 -10.44 25.40 17.36
CA ILE A 246 -8.99 25.29 17.64
C ILE A 246 -8.12 25.83 16.48
N THR A 247 -8.70 26.31 15.38
CA THR A 247 -7.95 26.92 14.26
C THR A 247 -7.54 28.38 14.49
N LYS A 248 -7.65 28.92 15.71
CA LYS A 248 -7.14 30.26 16.07
C LYS A 248 -6.20 30.17 17.27
N VAL A 249 -5.04 29.59 17.06
CA VAL A 249 -3.86 29.96 17.86
C VAL A 249 -3.20 31.12 17.13
N ASP A 250 -3.29 32.29 17.75
CA ASP A 250 -2.63 33.54 17.34
C ASP A 250 -1.14 33.31 17.08
N THR A 251 -0.70 33.44 15.83
CA THR A 251 0.73 33.59 15.46
C THR A 251 1.24 35.02 15.64
N THR A 252 0.56 35.85 16.42
CA THR A 252 0.96 37.24 16.69
C THR A 252 1.43 37.43 18.13
N LYS A 253 2.69 37.04 18.40
CA LYS A 253 3.61 37.79 19.27
C LYS A 253 5.05 37.32 19.06
N LYS A 254 5.82 38.23 18.44
CA LYS A 254 7.28 38.41 18.41
C LYS A 254 8.11 37.44 19.27
N ASP A 255 8.97 36.69 18.58
CA ASP A 255 10.38 36.62 18.94
C ASP A 255 11.23 37.10 17.75
N THR A 256 11.92 38.21 17.98
CA THR A 256 12.91 38.81 17.10
C THR A 256 14.20 37.98 17.15
N ASN A 257 14.55 37.29 16.05
CA ASN A 257 15.93 37.24 15.59
C ASN A 257 16.06 36.82 14.12
N LYS A 258 16.14 37.83 13.27
CA LYS A 258 17.08 37.99 12.13
C LYS A 258 17.59 36.71 11.46
N LEU A 259 16.95 36.32 10.35
CA LEU A 259 17.67 35.79 9.19
C LEU A 259 17.29 36.59 7.94
N THR A 260 18.33 37.01 7.25
CA THR A 260 18.33 37.93 6.12
C THR A 260 17.73 37.33 4.86
N ASP A 261 16.97 38.19 4.20
CA ASP A 261 16.43 38.19 2.85
C ASP A 261 17.38 37.63 1.76
N LYS A 262 16.83 36.78 0.88
CA LYS A 262 17.11 36.78 -0.57
C LYS A 262 15.94 36.12 -1.32
N THR A 263 14.89 36.89 -1.47
CA THR A 263 14.11 37.09 -2.71
C THR A 263 14.46 36.16 -3.90
N VAL A 264 13.50 35.35 -4.34
CA VAL A 264 13.35 34.96 -5.75
C VAL A 264 11.93 35.30 -6.18
N LYS A 265 11.86 36.28 -7.09
CA LYS A 265 10.65 36.73 -7.77
C LYS A 265 10.25 35.72 -8.83
N LYS A 266 8.94 35.48 -8.87
CA LYS A 266 8.14 34.89 -9.94
C LYS A 266 8.32 35.70 -11.23
N ASP A 267 8.56 35.05 -12.37
CA ASP A 267 7.87 35.43 -13.61
C ASP A 267 7.85 34.33 -14.67
N SER A 268 6.98 34.60 -15.65
CA SER A 268 6.23 33.72 -16.52
C SER A 268 6.82 33.55 -17.92
N THR A 269 6.44 32.43 -18.56
CA THR A 269 6.23 32.16 -20.01
C THR A 269 7.23 32.66 -21.07
N THR A 270 7.73 31.75 -21.92
CA THR A 270 7.49 31.65 -23.40
C THR A 270 8.68 31.04 -24.18
N VAL A 271 8.31 30.10 -25.05
CA VAL A 271 8.95 29.51 -26.26
C VAL A 271 10.04 30.37 -26.96
N SER A 272 11.21 29.79 -27.29
CA SER A 272 11.65 29.52 -28.68
C SER A 272 13.08 28.92 -28.77
N SER A 273 13.28 28.21 -29.88
CA SER A 273 14.47 27.53 -30.42
C SER A 273 15.72 28.40 -30.64
N THR A 274 16.94 27.85 -30.46
CA THR A 274 17.99 27.78 -31.51
C THR A 274 19.22 26.93 -31.12
N LYS A 275 19.97 26.57 -32.16
CA LYS A 275 20.97 25.52 -32.41
C LYS A 275 22.41 25.89 -32.03
N ASP A 276 23.27 24.86 -31.98
CA ASP A 276 24.72 24.83 -32.30
C ASP A 276 25.69 25.55 -31.32
N THR A 277 26.92 25.13 -31.01
CA THR A 277 27.85 24.09 -31.52
C THR A 277 29.07 23.98 -30.56
N THR A 278 29.84 22.89 -30.73
CA THR A 278 31.32 22.76 -30.58
C THR A 278 31.99 22.22 -29.30
N LYS A 279 32.58 21.03 -29.50
CA LYS A 279 33.76 20.37 -28.87
C LYS A 279 34.91 21.29 -28.42
N LYS A 280 35.56 20.95 -27.28
CA LYS A 280 36.98 20.50 -27.20
C LYS A 280 37.43 20.09 -25.77
N ASP A 281 37.59 18.77 -25.61
CA ASP A 281 38.71 17.99 -25.09
C ASP A 281 39.76 18.49 -24.04
N ILE A 282 40.22 17.47 -23.28
CA ILE A 282 41.46 17.20 -22.52
C ILE A 282 41.65 17.60 -21.03
N THR A 283 41.75 16.52 -20.22
CA THR A 283 42.74 16.18 -19.14
C THR A 283 42.35 16.21 -17.65
N LYS A 284 42.16 14.98 -17.13
CA LYS A 284 42.52 14.40 -15.82
C LYS A 284 42.96 15.32 -14.66
N LYS A 285 42.28 15.16 -13.51
CA LYS A 285 42.96 14.79 -12.25
C LYS A 285 41.99 14.07 -11.30
N ASP A 286 42.41 12.89 -10.85
CA ASP A 286 41.83 12.10 -9.77
C ASP A 286 41.53 12.95 -8.53
N THR A 287 40.32 12.79 -7.98
CA THR A 287 40.14 12.54 -6.55
C THR A 287 38.84 11.78 -6.31
N THR A 288 39.03 10.54 -5.91
CA THR A 288 38.14 9.62 -5.22
C THR A 288 37.16 10.33 -4.27
N LYS A 289 35.86 10.21 -4.53
CA LYS A 289 34.84 10.19 -3.46
C LYS A 289 33.70 9.26 -3.85
N LYS A 290 33.64 8.19 -3.08
CA LYS A 290 32.69 7.09 -3.08
C LYS A 290 31.37 7.61 -2.54
N ASP A 291 30.44 8.00 -3.41
CA ASP A 291 29.06 8.31 -3.03
C ASP A 291 28.35 7.02 -2.65
N THR A 292 28.60 6.64 -1.39
CA THR A 292 27.86 5.60 -0.70
C THR A 292 26.51 6.22 -0.39
N LYS A 293 25.50 5.87 -1.20
CA LYS A 293 24.09 6.14 -0.94
C LYS A 293 23.74 5.44 0.38
N LYS A 294 23.87 6.19 1.47
CA LYS A 294 23.63 5.70 2.82
C LYS A 294 22.13 5.54 2.97
N ASP A 295 21.71 4.28 3.05
CA ASP A 295 20.44 3.86 3.64
C ASP A 295 20.14 4.70 4.87
N THR A 296 19.09 5.51 4.79
CA THR A 296 18.43 6.12 5.94
C THR A 296 17.57 5.06 6.64
N SER A 297 18.18 3.95 7.03
CA SER A 297 17.76 3.15 8.17
C SER A 297 18.65 3.54 9.34
N LYS A 298 18.40 4.73 9.89
CA LYS A 298 19.11 5.20 11.08
C LYS A 298 18.45 4.57 12.31
N LYS A 299 18.93 3.37 12.62
CA LYS A 299 19.10 2.75 13.94
C LYS A 299 18.43 3.52 15.08
N ILE A 300 17.24 3.06 15.45
CA ILE A 300 16.63 3.32 16.76
C ILE A 300 17.69 2.97 17.81
N THR A 301 18.14 3.96 18.57
CA THR A 301 19.02 3.72 19.71
C THR A 301 18.28 2.83 20.70
N LYS A 302 18.98 1.78 21.15
CA LYS A 302 18.52 0.80 22.15
C LYS A 302 18.39 1.45 23.53
N ASP A 303 17.45 2.37 23.69
CA ASP A 303 17.01 2.79 25.01
C ASP A 303 15.66 2.10 25.23
N SER A 304 15.66 1.06 26.06
CA SER A 304 14.47 0.37 26.54
C SER A 304 13.44 1.40 27.01
N ILE A 305 12.21 1.34 26.50
CA ILE A 305 11.17 2.30 26.88
C ILE A 305 10.68 1.89 28.26
N LYS A 306 11.22 2.52 29.32
CA LYS A 306 10.72 2.27 30.67
C LYS A 306 9.23 2.64 30.74
N PRO A 307 8.42 1.93 31.56
CA PRO A 307 6.97 2.14 31.67
C PRO A 307 6.55 3.56 32.06
N THR A 308 7.48 4.37 32.56
CA THR A 308 7.29 5.70 33.15
C THR A 308 7.71 6.86 32.24
N ASP A 309 8.38 6.59 31.12
CA ASP A 309 9.00 7.65 30.33
C ASP A 309 7.99 8.23 29.34
N SER A 310 7.38 9.35 29.72
CA SER A 310 6.56 10.15 28.80
C SER A 310 7.31 11.45 28.47
N ASN A 311 8.05 11.45 27.36
CA ASN A 311 8.66 12.66 26.83
C ASN A 311 7.56 13.46 26.10
N LEU A 312 6.77 14.24 26.83
CA LEU A 312 5.65 15.05 26.33
C LEU A 312 5.93 16.54 26.58
N THR A 313 6.94 17.06 25.88
CA THR A 313 7.33 18.46 25.99
C THR A 313 6.37 19.37 25.20
N GLY A 314 5.84 20.42 25.85
CA GLY A 314 4.99 21.43 25.19
C GLY A 314 3.53 21.03 24.93
N LEU A 315 3.06 19.91 25.50
CA LEU A 315 1.66 19.48 25.48
C LEU A 315 1.00 19.77 26.85
N THR A 316 -0.25 20.24 26.85
CA THR A 316 -0.96 20.60 28.09
C THR A 316 -2.16 19.71 28.35
N ASP A 317 -2.44 19.46 29.63
CA ASP A 317 -3.58 18.67 30.06
C ASP A 317 -4.89 19.44 29.85
N SER A 318 -6.00 18.77 30.13
CA SER A 318 -7.35 19.33 30.06
C SER A 318 -7.55 20.54 30.99
N ASN A 319 -6.64 20.76 31.94
CA ASN A 319 -6.61 21.90 32.87
C ASN A 319 -5.52 22.94 32.50
N GLY A 320 -4.76 22.74 31.42
CA GLY A 320 -3.70 23.64 30.95
C GLY A 320 -2.32 23.41 31.56
N ASN A 321 -2.09 22.34 32.35
CA ASN A 321 -0.79 22.03 32.95
C ASN A 321 0.12 21.27 31.96
N PRO A 322 1.44 21.50 31.95
CA PRO A 322 2.37 20.70 31.13
C PRO A 322 2.30 19.21 31.48
N LEU A 323 2.22 18.33 30.47
CA LEU A 323 2.22 16.87 30.65
C LEU A 323 3.60 16.28 31.01
N ASP A 324 4.65 17.11 31.10
CA ASP A 324 5.99 16.68 31.47
C ASP A 324 5.99 16.03 32.86
N THR A 325 5.86 14.71 32.87
CA THR A 325 5.97 13.88 34.06
C THR A 325 7.24 13.06 33.97
N ASN A 326 8.38 13.74 33.98
CA ASN A 326 9.65 13.18 34.48
C ASN A 326 9.57 12.88 36.01
N GLN A 327 8.40 12.48 36.51
CA GLN A 327 8.21 12.09 37.89
C GLN A 327 8.56 10.62 38.01
N GLN A 328 9.57 10.33 38.84
CA GLN A 328 9.98 9.00 39.30
C GLN A 328 8.87 8.34 40.15
N LEU A 329 7.68 8.14 39.59
CA LEU A 329 6.63 7.32 40.19
C LEU A 329 6.99 5.85 40.05
N SER A 330 6.70 5.04 41.07
CA SER A 330 6.79 3.58 40.95
C SER A 330 5.81 3.09 39.86
N GLU A 331 6.12 1.99 39.16
CA GLU A 331 5.27 1.46 38.07
C GLU A 331 3.82 1.21 38.53
N GLU A 332 3.64 0.76 39.78
CA GLU A 332 2.32 0.53 40.37
C GLU A 332 1.56 1.83 40.64
N GLU A 333 2.25 2.88 41.07
CA GLU A 333 1.67 4.19 41.33
C GLU A 333 1.26 4.87 40.02
N PHE A 334 2.09 4.74 38.98
CA PHE A 334 1.78 5.24 37.64
C PHE A 334 0.56 4.52 37.07
N LYS A 335 0.48 3.19 37.18
CA LYS A 335 -0.66 2.41 36.71
C LYS A 335 -1.95 2.77 37.44
N LYS A 336 -1.89 3.07 38.74
CA LYS A 336 -3.05 3.48 39.53
C LYS A 336 -3.55 4.88 39.15
N LYS A 337 -2.62 5.81 38.89
CA LYS A 337 -2.94 7.20 38.52
C LYS A 337 -3.34 7.34 37.06
N ASN A 338 -2.71 6.57 36.17
CA ASN A 338 -2.81 6.68 34.71
C ASN A 338 -3.05 5.31 34.04
N PRO A 339 -4.17 4.64 34.32
CA PRO A 339 -4.44 3.31 33.79
C PRO A 339 -4.53 3.25 32.26
N TRP A 340 -4.96 4.32 31.60
CA TRP A 340 -5.00 4.37 30.13
C TRP A 340 -3.61 4.57 29.54
N PHE A 341 -2.84 5.54 30.04
CA PHE A 341 -1.49 5.81 29.53
C PHE A 341 -0.49 4.69 29.84
N TYR A 342 -0.78 3.82 30.81
CA TYR A 342 -0.05 2.58 31.01
C TYR A 342 -0.21 1.60 29.82
N LEU A 343 -1.40 1.55 29.22
CA LEU A 343 -1.72 0.69 28.07
C LEU A 343 -1.32 1.34 26.73
N VAL A 344 -1.55 2.66 26.60
CA VAL A 344 -1.31 3.45 25.39
C VAL A 344 -0.29 4.54 25.70
N ARG A 345 0.96 4.29 25.33
CA ARG A 345 2.10 5.11 25.73
C ARG A 345 2.38 6.22 24.72
N PRO A 346 2.34 7.50 25.12
CA PRO A 346 2.79 8.59 24.27
C PRO A 346 4.32 8.64 24.17
N GLN A 347 4.82 9.01 23.00
CA GLN A 347 6.21 9.37 22.76
C GLN A 347 6.26 10.54 21.80
N GLN A 348 6.84 11.66 22.24
CA GLN A 348 7.16 12.76 21.36
C GLN A 348 8.55 12.58 20.78
N PHE A 349 8.70 12.87 19.50
CA PHE A 349 9.98 12.87 18.80
C PHE A 349 10.60 14.27 18.79
N GLN A 350 11.89 14.35 18.46
CA GLN A 350 12.64 15.60 18.43
C GLN A 350 12.10 16.62 17.43
N ASP A 351 11.35 16.17 16.42
CA ASP A 351 10.67 17.01 15.44
C ASP A 351 9.33 17.58 15.96
N GLY A 352 8.97 17.30 17.22
CA GLY A 352 7.72 17.71 17.85
C GLY A 352 6.53 16.81 17.54
N SER A 353 6.69 15.78 16.68
CA SER A 353 5.62 14.83 16.38
C SER A 353 5.33 13.91 17.55
N LEU A 354 4.06 13.51 17.70
CA LEU A 354 3.59 12.65 18.79
C LEU A 354 3.12 11.31 18.21
N ALA A 355 3.63 10.20 18.74
CA ALA A 355 3.11 8.86 18.47
C ALA A 355 2.65 8.17 19.75
N TRP A 356 1.72 7.25 19.57
CA TRP A 356 1.20 6.42 20.65
C TRP A 356 1.58 4.97 20.38
N PHE A 357 1.96 4.24 21.43
CA PHE A 357 2.48 2.88 21.31
C PHE A 357 1.73 1.94 22.25
N VAL A 358 1.45 0.73 21.75
CA VAL A 358 0.71 -0.32 22.47
C VAL A 358 1.44 -1.65 22.31
N ARG A 359 1.60 -2.34 23.43
CA ARG A 359 2.14 -3.71 23.50
C ARG A 359 1.20 -4.73 22.86
N GLU A 360 1.74 -5.76 22.23
CA GLU A 360 0.96 -6.84 21.64
C GLU A 360 -0.03 -7.46 22.64
N ALA A 361 0.40 -7.69 23.89
CA ALA A 361 -0.45 -8.25 24.94
C ALA A 361 -1.61 -7.34 25.37
N ASP A 362 -1.50 -6.03 25.15
CA ASP A 362 -2.47 -5.03 25.60
C ASP A 362 -3.45 -4.60 24.51
N LYS A 363 -3.19 -4.89 23.21
CA LYS A 363 -4.07 -4.49 22.09
C LYS A 363 -5.53 -4.89 22.29
N VAL A 364 -5.78 -6.12 22.74
CA VAL A 364 -7.14 -6.64 22.96
C VAL A 364 -7.82 -5.89 24.11
N LYS A 365 -7.08 -5.52 25.15
CA LYS A 365 -7.63 -4.74 26.28
C LYS A 365 -7.96 -3.31 25.84
N VAL A 366 -7.06 -2.68 25.10
CA VAL A 366 -7.26 -1.33 24.55
C VAL A 366 -8.52 -1.30 23.69
N GLN A 367 -8.67 -2.25 22.76
CA GLN A 367 -9.86 -2.32 21.91
C GLN A 367 -11.14 -2.51 22.74
N LYS A 368 -11.14 -3.43 23.70
CA LYS A 368 -12.29 -3.65 24.59
C LYS A 368 -12.69 -2.40 25.39
N ILE A 369 -11.73 -1.55 25.76
CA ILE A 369 -12.02 -0.28 26.46
C ILE A 369 -12.63 0.72 25.48
N LEU A 370 -12.07 0.84 24.28
CA LEU A 370 -12.58 1.74 23.25
C LEU A 370 -14.01 1.36 22.82
N ASP A 371 -14.35 0.07 22.79
CA ASP A 371 -15.67 -0.40 22.39
C ASP A 371 -16.76 -0.21 23.46
N LYS A 372 -16.39 0.24 24.68
CA LYS A 372 -17.38 0.53 25.73
C LYS A 372 -18.25 1.73 25.33
N LYS A 373 -19.56 1.62 25.55
CA LYS A 373 -20.53 2.66 25.19
C LYS A 373 -20.19 4.00 25.87
N GLU A 374 -19.80 3.94 27.14
CA GLU A 374 -19.46 5.11 27.94
C GLU A 374 -18.20 5.82 27.41
N ILE A 375 -17.26 5.07 26.83
CA ILE A 375 -16.05 5.63 26.20
C ILE A 375 -16.40 6.24 24.83
N GLN A 376 -17.24 5.56 24.04
CA GLN A 376 -17.72 6.09 22.76
C GLN A 376 -18.49 7.40 22.92
N ASP A 377 -19.27 7.57 23.98
CA ASP A 377 -20.01 8.81 24.28
C ASP A 377 -19.08 10.00 24.62
N ILE A 378 -17.83 9.72 25.05
CA ILE A 378 -16.83 10.74 25.42
C ILE A 378 -15.97 11.17 24.22
N ILE A 379 -15.77 10.25 23.28
CA ILE A 379 -14.94 10.46 22.10
C ILE A 379 -15.72 11.35 21.10
N PRO A 380 -15.11 12.41 20.55
CA PRO A 380 -15.80 13.22 19.55
C PRO A 380 -16.16 12.40 18.31
N ASN A 381 -17.33 12.68 17.72
CA ASN A 381 -17.87 11.90 16.58
C ASN A 381 -16.97 11.88 15.34
N ASP A 382 -16.05 12.84 15.21
CA ASP A 382 -15.07 12.95 14.13
C ASP A 382 -13.72 12.27 14.46
N VAL A 383 -13.65 11.44 15.51
CA VAL A 383 -12.45 10.69 15.91
C VAL A 383 -12.64 9.19 15.69
N SER A 384 -11.57 8.55 15.23
CA SER A 384 -11.46 7.10 15.09
C SER A 384 -10.06 6.63 15.49
N PHE A 385 -9.91 5.35 15.81
CA PHE A 385 -8.65 4.78 16.26
C PHE A 385 -8.22 3.62 15.37
N ALA A 386 -6.92 3.47 15.17
CA ALA A 386 -6.37 2.36 14.40
C ALA A 386 -5.01 1.91 14.94
N PHE A 387 -4.68 0.64 14.76
CA PHE A 387 -3.35 0.11 15.04
C PHE A 387 -2.56 -0.08 13.75
N SER A 388 -1.23 0.04 13.83
CA SER A 388 -0.36 -0.43 12.77
C SER A 388 -0.55 -1.93 12.55
N ASN A 389 -0.48 -2.35 11.28
CA ASN A 389 -0.59 -3.78 10.93
C ASN A 389 0.70 -4.56 11.24
N ARG A 390 1.86 -3.89 11.18
CA ARG A 390 3.16 -4.44 11.56
C ARG A 390 3.64 -3.78 12.86
N SER A 391 4.41 -4.52 13.65
CA SER A 391 5.08 -3.98 14.83
C SER A 391 6.08 -2.90 14.39
N THR A 392 6.08 -1.77 15.09
CA THR A 392 7.01 -0.67 14.85
C THR A 392 8.42 -1.04 15.32
N PHE A 393 8.53 -1.70 16.47
CA PHE A 393 9.76 -2.25 17.02
C PHE A 393 9.46 -3.38 18.02
N VAL A 394 10.52 -4.05 18.48
CA VAL A 394 10.45 -5.09 19.51
C VAL A 394 11.24 -4.59 20.71
N ASP A 395 10.62 -4.58 21.88
CA ASP A 395 11.23 -4.18 23.15
C ASP A 395 11.11 -5.34 24.15
N GLU A 396 12.22 -5.74 24.77
CA GLU A 396 12.30 -6.88 25.70
C GLU A 396 11.65 -8.20 25.20
N GLY A 397 11.62 -8.41 23.89
CA GLY A 397 11.00 -9.60 23.27
C GLY A 397 9.50 -9.46 22.98
N GLU A 398 8.89 -8.33 23.33
CA GLU A 398 7.49 -8.02 23.04
C GLU A 398 7.36 -7.08 21.83
N LYS A 399 6.40 -7.37 20.95
CA LYS A 399 6.12 -6.52 19.78
C LYS A 399 5.33 -5.29 20.20
N ILE A 400 5.80 -4.13 19.75
CA ILE A 400 5.14 -2.85 19.99
C ILE A 400 4.50 -2.36 18.68
N TYR A 401 3.26 -1.90 18.75
CA TYR A 401 2.49 -1.41 17.62
C TYR A 401 2.19 0.08 17.80
N GLN A 402 2.24 0.83 16.71
CA GLN A 402 1.82 2.22 16.71
C GLN A 402 0.29 2.30 16.75
N PHE A 403 -0.23 3.22 17.55
CA PHE A 403 -1.64 3.51 17.72
C PHE A 403 -1.92 4.92 17.16
N TYR A 404 -2.86 4.98 16.23
CA TYR A 404 -3.21 6.20 15.50
C TYR A 404 -4.57 6.70 15.95
N ILE A 405 -4.65 8.02 16.07
CA ILE A 405 -5.88 8.76 16.29
C ILE A 405 -6.17 9.50 15.00
N LEU A 406 -7.23 9.10 14.33
CA LEU A 406 -7.54 9.48 12.96
C LEU A 406 -8.83 10.30 12.93
N LYS A 407 -8.85 11.32 12.08
CA LYS A 407 -10.08 12.05 11.78
C LYS A 407 -11.01 11.15 10.98
N LYS A 408 -12.23 10.96 11.49
CA LYS A 408 -13.29 10.24 10.79
C LYS A 408 -13.84 11.16 9.69
N ASN A 409 -13.88 10.66 8.46
CA ASN A 409 -14.59 11.35 7.39
C ASN A 409 -16.09 11.21 7.69
N LEU A 410 -16.75 12.33 7.99
CA LEU A 410 -18.21 12.41 7.99
C LEU A 410 -18.62 12.43 6.52
N ASN A 411 -19.03 11.27 5.99
CA ASN A 411 -19.66 11.17 4.68
C ASN A 411 -21.06 11.77 4.70
#